data_AF-W8TK12-F1
#
_entry.id   AF-W8TK12-F1
#
_cell.length_a   1.000
_cell.length_b   1.000
_cell.length_c   1.000
_cell.angle_alpha   90.00
_cell.angle_beta   90.00
_cell.angle_gamma   90.00
#
_symmetry.space_group_name_H-M   'P 1'
#
loop_
_entity.id
_entity.type
_entity.pdbx_description
1 polymer ?
#
loop_
_entity_poly.entity_id
_entity_poly.type
_entity_poly.pdbx_seq_one_letter_code
_entity_poly.pdbx_strand_id
1 'polypeptide(L)'
;MDIKNKKIPEAEFEQLRKEVLLQWPTGKDVNLEEAIAYHKSLPEHKDFAKKLIKAKNENRTLIEPRAGVPDIDEHIKLLKYLEKEGEADLLPTTIDSYTRQNRYTEAENGINESIRLDRAMLNGFPAVNHGVAGCRKIIDSLDVPVQVRHGTPDARLLTEITYAGGFTSYEGGGISYNLPYCKNVPMEKTIRDWQYVDRLTGLYEEMGISINREPYGPLTGTLVPPFVSHAAAIIEALLAAEQGVKNITVGYGQCGNLIQDIAAIRTLEELTDEYLQKYGYNDVIVTTVLHQWMGGFPADEAKAFGVISLGSTIAALAKATKVIVKTPHEAVGIPTMAANAAGLRCTKQVVNMLSDQQFQNNELEVEKDIIRKETRCIVDKCFELGEGDIAVGVCRGVEAGVLDVPFAPCRANAGLMLPARDHNGAVRVLNMGNLPFGQELKDFHKEKIEERARAEKRDVSFQMVIDDVYAIGKGRLVGRPRY
;
A
#
# COMPACT_ATOMS: atom_id res chain seq x y z
N MET A 1 -26.27 6.79 -8.48
CA MET A 1 -25.51 6.89 -9.74
C MET A 1 -24.79 5.58 -9.97
N ASP A 2 -24.82 5.04 -11.18
CA ASP A 2 -24.08 3.80 -11.49
C ASP A 2 -22.59 4.11 -11.55
N ILE A 3 -21.75 3.16 -11.13
CA ILE A 3 -20.30 3.34 -11.19
C ILE A 3 -19.82 3.30 -12.63
N LYS A 4 -18.87 4.16 -12.96
CA LYS A 4 -18.26 4.23 -14.28
C LYS A 4 -16.81 4.66 -14.15
N ASN A 5 -15.91 4.09 -14.94
CA ASN A 5 -14.56 4.62 -15.06
C ASN A 5 -14.57 5.86 -15.97
N LYS A 6 -15.07 6.97 -15.41
CA LYS A 6 -15.07 8.27 -16.07
C LYS A 6 -14.72 9.36 -15.07
N LYS A 7 -13.91 10.32 -15.49
CA LYS A 7 -13.59 11.52 -14.70
C LYS A 7 -14.87 12.20 -14.23
N ILE A 8 -14.99 12.44 -12.93
CA ILE A 8 -16.16 13.11 -12.37
C ILE A 8 -16.20 14.55 -12.89
N PRO A 9 -17.31 15.00 -13.50
CA PRO A 9 -17.46 16.37 -13.95
C PRO A 9 -17.30 17.37 -12.81
N GLU A 10 -16.71 18.54 -13.08
CA GLU A 10 -16.39 19.55 -12.08
C GLU A 10 -17.60 19.96 -11.21
N ALA A 11 -18.74 20.30 -11.84
CA ALA A 11 -19.95 20.70 -11.12
C ALA A 11 -20.51 19.58 -10.21
N GLU A 12 -20.41 18.31 -10.65
CA GLU A 12 -20.80 17.16 -9.83
C GLU A 12 -19.83 16.98 -8.66
N PHE A 13 -18.53 17.09 -8.93
CA PHE A 13 -17.50 16.96 -7.91
C PHE A 13 -17.64 18.05 -6.84
N GLU A 14 -17.85 19.31 -7.22
CA GLU A 14 -18.11 20.41 -6.28
C GLU A 14 -19.31 20.15 -5.36
N GLN A 15 -20.39 19.57 -5.89
CA GLN A 15 -21.55 19.19 -5.09
C GLN A 15 -21.20 18.09 -4.08
N LEU A 16 -20.48 17.05 -4.52
CA LEU A 16 -19.97 16.01 -3.62
C LEU A 16 -19.07 16.59 -2.52
N ARG A 17 -18.20 17.55 -2.86
CA ARG A 17 -17.31 18.20 -1.88
C ARG A 17 -18.11 18.91 -0.79
N LYS A 18 -19.17 19.65 -1.16
CA LYS A 18 -20.05 20.32 -0.18
C LYS A 18 -20.67 19.33 0.81
N GLU A 19 -21.04 18.13 0.37
CA GLU A 19 -21.58 17.08 1.23
C GLU A 19 -20.51 16.45 2.13
N VAL A 20 -19.33 16.17 1.57
CA VAL A 20 -18.21 15.57 2.31
C VAL A 20 -17.71 16.48 3.42
N LEU A 21 -17.58 17.79 3.16
CA LEU A 21 -17.07 18.75 4.16
C LEU A 21 -18.01 18.95 5.36
N LEU A 22 -19.26 18.46 5.29
CA LEU A 22 -20.21 18.49 6.40
C LEU A 22 -20.10 17.25 7.32
N GLN A 23 -19.26 16.26 6.98
CA GLN A 23 -19.16 15.01 7.75
C GLN A 23 -18.53 15.20 9.15
N TRP A 24 -17.75 16.27 9.36
CA TRP A 24 -17.21 16.65 10.68
C TRP A 24 -16.99 18.16 10.75
N PRO A 25 -17.07 18.81 11.94
CA PRO A 25 -16.96 20.26 12.06
C PRO A 25 -15.67 20.88 11.49
N THR A 26 -14.56 20.14 11.44
CA THR A 26 -13.27 20.61 10.89
C THR A 26 -13.29 20.72 9.36
N GLY A 27 -14.26 20.10 8.68
CA GLY A 27 -14.43 20.26 7.23
C GLY A 27 -14.76 21.69 6.81
N LYS A 28 -15.31 22.51 7.73
CA LYS A 28 -15.56 23.95 7.49
C LYS A 28 -14.27 24.76 7.25
N ASP A 29 -13.13 24.26 7.73
CA ASP A 29 -11.84 24.95 7.68
C ASP A 29 -11.08 24.60 6.38
N VAL A 30 -11.63 23.74 5.52
CA VAL A 30 -11.05 23.39 4.22
C VAL A 30 -11.40 24.48 3.21
N ASN A 31 -10.39 25.24 2.80
CA ASN A 31 -10.47 26.22 1.72
C ASN A 31 -9.50 25.83 0.60
N LEU A 32 -10.01 25.54 -0.59
CA LEU A 32 -9.19 25.04 -1.71
C LEU A 32 -8.20 26.10 -2.22
N GLU A 33 -8.62 27.34 -2.45
CA GLU A 33 -7.73 28.39 -2.96
C GLU A 33 -6.58 28.67 -2.00
N GLU A 34 -6.90 28.74 -0.71
CA GLU A 34 -5.93 28.97 0.35
C GLU A 34 -5.01 27.75 0.54
N ALA A 35 -5.54 26.52 0.46
CA ALA A 35 -4.73 25.31 0.46
C ALA A 35 -3.72 25.30 -0.70
N ILE A 36 -4.14 25.66 -1.91
CA ILE A 36 -3.24 25.73 -3.07
C ILE A 36 -2.17 26.80 -2.88
N ALA A 37 -2.51 27.96 -2.32
CA ALA A 37 -1.52 28.98 -1.98
C ALA A 37 -0.51 28.47 -0.94
N TYR A 38 -0.97 27.73 0.08
CA TYR A 38 -0.10 27.09 1.06
C TYR A 38 0.84 26.07 0.42
N HIS A 39 0.34 25.17 -0.44
CA HIS A 39 1.19 24.21 -1.18
C HIS A 39 2.25 24.91 -2.03
N LYS A 40 1.91 26.00 -2.73
CA LYS A 40 2.87 26.79 -3.51
C LYS A 40 3.94 27.47 -2.66
N SER A 41 3.65 27.71 -1.38
CA SER A 41 4.60 28.28 -0.43
C SER A 41 5.57 27.25 0.17
N LEU A 42 5.25 25.95 0.07
CA LEU A 42 6.11 24.90 0.60
C LEU A 42 7.41 24.83 -0.20
N PRO A 43 8.56 24.64 0.50
CA PRO A 43 9.82 24.46 -0.19
C PRO A 43 9.86 23.11 -0.91
N GLU A 44 10.58 23.07 -2.04
CA GLU A 44 10.63 21.90 -2.94
C GLU A 44 11.04 20.58 -2.25
N HIS A 45 11.89 20.65 -1.22
CA HIS A 45 12.33 19.45 -0.52
C HIS A 45 11.23 18.77 0.32
N LYS A 46 10.09 19.45 0.55
CA LYS A 46 8.86 18.91 1.16
C LYS A 46 7.81 18.41 0.14
N ASP A 47 8.17 18.38 -1.14
CA ASP A 47 7.34 17.81 -2.19
C ASP A 47 7.66 16.31 -2.35
N PHE A 48 6.70 15.46 -1.98
CA PHE A 48 6.87 14.01 -2.04
C PHE A 48 7.04 13.51 -3.48
N ALA A 49 6.26 14.03 -4.44
CA ALA A 49 6.29 13.62 -5.83
C ALA A 49 7.65 13.92 -6.47
N LYS A 50 8.21 15.11 -6.23
CA LYS A 50 9.54 15.47 -6.72
C LYS A 50 10.65 14.63 -6.10
N LYS A 51 10.55 14.33 -4.80
CA LYS A 51 11.53 13.47 -4.12
C LYS A 51 11.52 12.04 -4.68
N LEU A 52 10.34 11.51 -5.00
CA LEU A 52 10.18 10.22 -5.68
C LEU A 52 10.76 10.24 -7.09
N ILE A 53 10.47 11.26 -7.90
CA ILE A 53 11.00 11.42 -9.26
C ILE A 53 12.53 11.43 -9.24
N LYS A 54 13.11 12.22 -8.33
CA LYS A 54 14.56 12.28 -8.14
C LYS A 54 15.13 10.91 -7.79
N ALA A 55 14.53 10.21 -6.83
CA ALA A 55 14.96 8.89 -6.41
C ALA A 55 14.88 7.85 -7.54
N LYS A 56 13.81 7.87 -8.33
CA LYS A 56 13.66 7.01 -9.52
C LYS A 56 14.77 7.29 -10.54
N ASN A 57 15.01 8.55 -10.88
CA ASN A 57 16.06 8.94 -11.83
C ASN A 57 17.47 8.57 -11.36
N GLU A 58 17.70 8.59 -10.05
CA GLU A 58 18.99 8.22 -9.42
C GLU A 58 19.09 6.72 -9.10
N ASN A 59 18.07 5.91 -9.37
CA ASN A 59 17.96 4.51 -8.93
C ASN A 59 18.22 4.32 -7.42
N ARG A 60 17.81 5.30 -6.61
CA ARG A 60 17.98 5.31 -5.17
C ARG A 60 16.70 4.84 -4.49
N THR A 61 16.82 3.86 -3.60
CA THR A 61 15.71 3.45 -2.73
C THR A 61 15.62 4.36 -1.51
N LEU A 62 14.49 5.04 -1.34
CA LEU A 62 14.17 5.85 -0.17
C LEU A 62 13.60 4.98 0.95
N ILE A 63 13.85 5.33 2.22
CA ILE A 63 13.25 4.63 3.36
C ILE A 63 12.11 5.47 3.98
N GLU A 64 11.02 4.80 4.34
CA GLU A 64 9.89 5.42 5.03
C GLU A 64 9.37 4.49 6.16
N PRO A 65 9.16 4.99 7.39
CA PRO A 65 8.58 4.20 8.47
C PRO A 65 7.03 4.18 8.40
N ARG A 66 6.40 3.56 9.39
CA ARG A 66 5.02 3.88 9.81
C ARG A 66 5.06 4.48 11.21
N ALA A 67 4.28 5.54 11.47
CA ALA A 67 4.26 6.22 12.76
C ALA A 67 3.01 7.11 12.91
N GLY A 68 2.38 7.07 14.09
CA GLY A 68 1.18 7.86 14.39
C GLY A 68 0.81 7.76 15.86
N VAL A 69 0.57 8.89 16.51
CA VAL A 69 0.11 8.97 17.90
C VAL A 69 -0.95 10.09 18.02
N PRO A 70 -1.85 10.05 19.01
CA PRO A 70 -3.02 10.91 19.01
C PRO A 70 -2.77 12.38 19.31
N ASP A 71 -1.80 12.72 20.15
CA ASP A 71 -1.48 14.11 20.48
C ASP A 71 -0.57 14.73 19.40
N ILE A 72 -0.85 15.99 19.01
CA ILE A 72 -0.11 16.65 17.93
C ILE A 72 1.37 16.87 18.29
N ASP A 73 1.66 17.31 19.51
CA ASP A 73 3.02 17.67 19.91
C ASP A 73 3.89 16.41 20.10
N GLU A 74 3.33 15.37 20.68
CA GLU A 74 3.97 14.05 20.73
C GLU A 74 4.11 13.43 19.33
N HIS A 75 3.18 13.67 18.41
CA HIS A 75 3.31 13.22 17.02
C HIS A 75 4.45 13.95 16.29
N ILE A 76 4.56 15.27 16.44
CA ILE A 76 5.67 16.05 15.87
C ILE A 76 7.00 15.58 16.45
N LYS A 77 7.08 15.37 17.77
CA LYS A 77 8.27 14.84 18.45
C LYS A 77 8.67 13.47 17.91
N LEU A 78 7.71 12.57 17.73
CA LEU A 78 7.92 11.26 17.11
C LEU A 78 8.51 11.42 15.71
N LEU A 79 7.89 12.21 14.84
CA LEU A 79 8.33 12.35 13.45
C LEU A 79 9.70 13.01 13.33
N LYS A 80 9.99 14.05 14.13
CA LYS A 80 11.33 14.66 14.22
C LYS A 80 12.40 13.66 14.66
N TYR A 81 12.06 12.76 15.58
CA TYR A 81 12.98 11.72 16.01
C TYR A 81 13.27 10.73 14.87
N LEU A 82 12.26 10.31 14.10
CA LEU A 82 12.45 9.40 12.97
C LEU A 82 13.21 10.05 11.81
N GLU A 83 12.96 11.34 11.56
CA GLU A 83 13.70 12.14 10.60
C GLU A 83 15.19 12.20 10.97
N LYS A 84 15.50 12.65 12.19
CA LYS A 84 16.88 12.92 12.61
C LYS A 84 17.64 11.67 13.02
N GLU A 85 17.10 10.89 13.95
CA GLU A 85 17.79 9.74 14.54
C GLU A 85 17.53 8.46 13.74
N GLY A 86 16.42 8.39 13.01
CA GLY A 86 16.11 7.30 12.09
C GLY A 86 16.66 7.51 10.68
N GLU A 87 17.06 8.73 10.31
CA GLU A 87 17.52 9.08 8.96
C GLU A 87 16.46 8.82 7.88
N ALA A 88 15.18 8.98 8.23
CA ALA A 88 14.08 8.73 7.32
C ALA A 88 14.16 9.65 6.09
N ASP A 89 14.07 9.08 4.89
CA ASP A 89 14.01 9.89 3.66
C ASP A 89 12.60 10.46 3.44
N LEU A 90 11.58 9.82 4.00
CA LEU A 90 10.16 10.17 3.87
C LEU A 90 9.48 9.91 5.22
N LEU A 91 8.46 10.69 5.57
CA LEU A 91 7.76 10.55 6.86
C LEU A 91 6.29 10.16 6.65
N PRO A 92 5.73 9.34 7.54
CA PRO A 92 4.32 8.99 7.53
C PRO A 92 3.53 9.85 8.54
N THR A 93 2.23 9.95 8.31
CA THR A 93 1.24 10.08 9.38
C THR A 93 0.30 8.88 9.27
N THR A 94 0.49 7.90 10.16
CA THR A 94 -0.37 6.72 10.25
C THR A 94 -1.66 7.08 10.97
N ILE A 95 -2.79 7.00 10.29
CA ILE A 95 -4.11 7.40 10.81
C ILE A 95 -4.68 6.36 11.77
N ASP A 96 -5.36 6.77 12.84
CA ASP A 96 -5.96 5.84 13.80
C ASP A 96 -7.16 5.05 13.23
N SER A 97 -7.46 3.90 13.83
CA SER A 97 -8.51 3.00 13.33
C SER A 97 -9.95 3.54 13.44
N TYR A 98 -10.23 4.47 14.37
CA TYR A 98 -11.56 5.08 14.45
C TYR A 98 -11.77 6.05 13.30
N THR A 99 -10.78 6.90 13.00
CA THR A 99 -10.82 7.75 11.80
C THR A 99 -11.00 6.93 10.53
N ARG A 100 -10.35 5.75 10.43
CA ARG A 100 -10.49 4.84 9.27
C ARG A 100 -11.91 4.26 9.08
N GLN A 101 -12.76 4.34 10.10
CA GLN A 101 -14.15 3.91 10.06
C GLN A 101 -15.12 5.09 10.18
N ASN A 102 -14.63 6.33 10.00
CA ASN A 102 -15.40 7.57 10.11
C ASN A 102 -16.05 7.75 11.51
N ARG A 103 -15.39 7.23 12.55
CA ARG A 103 -15.82 7.25 13.96
C ARG A 103 -15.14 8.39 14.72
N TYR A 104 -15.38 9.62 14.28
CA TYR A 104 -14.66 10.80 14.76
C TYR A 104 -14.97 11.14 16.24
N THR A 105 -16.16 10.80 16.74
CA THR A 105 -16.50 10.94 18.16
C THR A 105 -15.63 10.02 19.03
N GLU A 106 -15.41 8.78 18.61
CA GLU A 106 -14.53 7.85 19.31
C GLU A 106 -13.06 8.28 19.24
N ALA A 107 -12.62 8.82 18.10
CA ALA A 107 -11.30 9.41 17.97
C ALA A 107 -11.12 10.61 18.92
N GLU A 108 -12.12 11.50 19.03
CA GLU A 108 -12.12 12.64 19.97
C GLU A 108 -11.97 12.17 21.42
N ASN A 109 -12.75 11.16 21.81
CA ASN A 109 -12.63 10.55 23.14
C ASN A 109 -11.23 9.96 23.36
N GLY A 110 -10.66 9.31 22.34
CA GLY A 110 -9.31 8.77 22.37
C GLY A 110 -8.23 9.84 22.53
N ILE A 111 -8.38 11.01 21.91
CA ILE A 111 -7.48 12.16 22.11
C ILE A 111 -7.53 12.60 23.57
N ASN A 112 -8.74 12.87 24.08
CA ASN A 112 -8.94 13.35 25.46
C ASN A 112 -8.39 12.37 26.49
N GLU A 113 -8.62 11.07 26.31
CA GLU A 113 -8.07 10.02 27.18
C GLU A 113 -6.54 9.93 27.09
N SER A 114 -5.97 10.16 25.90
CA SER A 114 -4.52 10.12 25.73
C SER A 114 -3.82 11.27 26.46
N ILE A 115 -4.41 12.48 26.39
CA ILE A 115 -3.94 13.66 27.12
C ILE A 115 -4.08 13.44 28.63
N ARG A 116 -5.24 12.91 29.08
CA ARG A 116 -5.52 12.67 30.51
C ARG A 116 -4.55 11.66 31.14
N LEU A 117 -4.21 10.60 30.42
CA LEU A 117 -3.39 9.49 30.92
C LEU A 117 -1.90 9.61 30.56
N ASP A 118 -1.50 10.65 29.83
CA ASP A 118 -0.15 10.87 29.31
C ASP A 118 0.41 9.62 28.56
N ARG A 119 -0.46 8.99 27.76
CA ARG A 119 -0.11 7.82 26.93
C ARG A 119 -1.06 7.68 25.76
N ALA A 120 -0.57 7.17 24.63
CA ALA A 120 -1.40 6.97 23.44
C ALA A 120 -2.50 5.90 23.68
N MET A 121 -3.76 6.32 23.62
CA MET A 121 -4.94 5.44 23.66
C MET A 121 -5.52 5.17 22.26
N LEU A 122 -4.93 5.77 21.23
CA LEU A 122 -5.21 5.51 19.82
C LEU A 122 -3.99 4.85 19.16
N ASN A 123 -4.25 4.06 18.11
CA ASN A 123 -3.21 3.37 17.34
C ASN A 123 -2.68 4.20 16.15
N GLY A 124 -2.93 5.51 16.14
CA GLY A 124 -2.54 6.41 15.07
C GLY A 124 -2.94 7.86 15.37
N PHE A 125 -2.76 8.72 14.37
CA PHE A 125 -3.06 10.14 14.42
C PHE A 125 -4.49 10.44 13.87
N PRO A 126 -5.37 11.08 14.65
CA PRO A 126 -6.73 11.41 14.23
C PRO A 126 -6.79 12.72 13.46
N ALA A 127 -6.29 12.70 12.21
CA ALA A 127 -6.16 13.90 11.37
C ALA A 127 -7.46 14.66 11.14
N VAL A 128 -8.60 13.95 11.01
CA VAL A 128 -9.91 14.59 10.83
C VAL A 128 -10.29 15.44 12.04
N ASN A 129 -10.08 14.93 13.25
CA ASN A 129 -10.37 15.64 14.49
C ASN A 129 -9.45 16.85 14.70
N HIS A 130 -8.16 16.70 14.38
CA HIS A 130 -7.18 17.80 14.47
C HIS A 130 -7.34 18.85 13.37
N GLY A 131 -8.03 18.51 12.29
CA GLY A 131 -8.36 19.41 11.19
C GLY A 131 -7.15 19.94 10.42
N VAL A 132 -7.39 20.92 9.56
CA VAL A 132 -6.37 21.53 8.70
C VAL A 132 -5.26 22.17 9.52
N ALA A 133 -5.62 22.87 10.61
CA ALA A 133 -4.65 23.55 11.47
C ALA A 133 -3.67 22.59 12.16
N GLY A 134 -4.17 21.48 12.72
CA GLY A 134 -3.31 20.46 13.33
C GLY A 134 -2.43 19.75 12.30
N CYS A 135 -2.97 19.49 11.12
CA CYS A 135 -2.20 18.96 9.98
C CYS A 135 -1.06 19.91 9.57
N ARG A 136 -1.32 21.22 9.44
CA ARG A 136 -0.29 22.20 9.10
C ARG A 136 0.79 22.33 10.16
N LYS A 137 0.43 22.28 11.44
CA LYS A 137 1.40 22.30 12.54
C LYS A 137 2.43 21.17 12.39
N ILE A 138 2.02 20.01 11.87
CA ILE A 138 2.93 18.90 11.56
C ILE A 138 3.81 19.24 10.36
N ILE A 139 3.21 19.63 9.22
CA ILE A 139 3.95 19.92 7.97
C ILE A 139 4.96 21.07 8.15
N ASP A 140 4.59 22.11 8.88
CA ASP A 140 5.45 23.25 9.18
C ASP A 140 6.63 22.88 10.09
N SER A 141 6.47 21.83 10.91
CA SER A 141 7.45 21.43 11.91
C SER A 141 8.54 20.47 11.40
N LEU A 142 8.40 19.90 10.21
CA LEU A 142 9.28 18.85 9.67
C LEU A 142 9.98 19.35 8.41
N ASP A 143 11.16 18.83 8.05
CA ASP A 143 11.83 19.18 6.79
C ASP A 143 11.60 18.11 5.71
N VAL A 144 11.30 16.87 6.08
CA VAL A 144 11.00 15.78 5.13
C VAL A 144 9.50 15.75 4.72
N PRO A 145 9.16 15.44 3.45
CA PRO A 145 7.77 15.35 3.00
C PRO A 145 7.00 14.24 3.73
N VAL A 146 5.71 14.48 3.93
CA VAL A 146 4.85 13.60 4.75
C VAL A 146 3.74 12.97 3.92
N GLN A 147 3.54 11.67 4.10
CA GLN A 147 2.48 10.90 3.47
C GLN A 147 1.41 10.49 4.49
N VAL A 148 0.14 10.57 4.10
CA VAL A 148 -0.97 9.99 4.87
C VAL A 148 -1.00 8.48 4.60
N ARG A 149 -0.88 7.66 5.66
CA ARG A 149 -0.84 6.19 5.58
C ARG A 149 -1.95 5.59 6.44
N HIS A 150 -2.80 4.73 5.89
CA HIS A 150 -4.02 4.31 6.60
C HIS A 150 -4.62 2.98 6.09
N GLY A 151 -5.95 2.91 5.95
CA GLY A 151 -6.71 1.71 5.62
C GLY A 151 -8.20 2.00 5.71
N THR A 152 -8.67 2.97 4.90
CA THR A 152 -9.97 3.64 5.06
C THR A 152 -10.85 3.43 3.83
N PRO A 153 -12.00 2.74 3.94
CA PRO A 153 -12.92 2.59 2.82
C PRO A 153 -13.52 3.91 2.33
N ASP A 154 -13.98 4.78 3.23
CA ASP A 154 -14.50 6.12 2.90
C ASP A 154 -13.53 7.21 3.40
N ALA A 155 -12.57 7.54 2.54
CA ALA A 155 -11.45 8.42 2.88
C ALA A 155 -11.66 9.89 2.46
N ARG A 156 -12.88 10.26 2.03
CA ARG A 156 -13.15 11.53 1.36
C ARG A 156 -12.83 12.75 2.24
N LEU A 157 -13.40 12.83 3.44
CA LEU A 157 -13.14 13.94 4.36
C LEU A 157 -11.69 13.96 4.87
N LEU A 158 -11.11 12.77 5.13
CA LEU A 158 -9.70 12.66 5.52
C LEU A 158 -8.79 13.25 4.44
N THR A 159 -9.08 12.98 3.16
CA THR A 159 -8.31 13.52 2.03
C THR A 159 -8.41 15.03 1.97
N GLU A 160 -9.62 15.60 2.02
CA GLU A 160 -9.83 17.06 2.03
C GLU A 160 -9.01 17.77 3.11
N ILE A 161 -9.08 17.26 4.35
CA ILE A 161 -8.40 17.86 5.49
C ILE A 161 -6.88 17.76 5.36
N THR A 162 -6.37 16.58 5.00
CA THR A 162 -4.92 16.36 4.91
C THR A 162 -4.31 17.06 3.71
N TYR A 163 -5.01 17.14 2.57
CA TYR A 163 -4.54 17.91 1.42
C TYR A 163 -4.51 19.40 1.73
N ALA A 164 -5.58 19.96 2.32
CA ALA A 164 -5.54 21.35 2.78
C ALA A 164 -4.49 21.60 3.88
N GLY A 165 -4.15 20.55 4.62
CA GLY A 165 -3.12 20.51 5.64
C GLY A 165 -1.68 20.51 5.12
N GLY A 166 -1.46 20.29 3.81
CA GLY A 166 -0.13 20.31 3.20
C GLY A 166 0.52 18.95 2.93
N PHE A 167 -0.19 17.86 3.14
CA PHE A 167 0.33 16.53 2.81
C PHE A 167 0.44 16.37 1.29
N THR A 168 1.62 15.94 0.81
CA THR A 168 1.93 15.83 -0.63
C THR A 168 1.97 14.37 -1.12
N SER A 169 1.47 13.44 -0.31
CA SER A 169 1.30 12.03 -0.69
C SER A 169 0.19 11.36 0.12
N TYR A 170 -0.53 10.42 -0.50
CA TYR A 170 -1.70 9.75 0.08
C TYR A 170 -1.75 8.28 -0.33
N GLU A 171 -1.81 7.36 0.63
CA GLU A 171 -1.89 5.91 0.39
C GLU A 171 -3.35 5.43 0.25
N GLY A 172 -3.58 4.35 -0.51
CA GLY A 172 -4.83 3.62 -0.58
C GLY A 172 -5.49 3.61 -1.95
N GLY A 173 -6.63 2.94 -2.04
CA GLY A 173 -7.45 2.81 -3.25
C GLY A 173 -8.73 2.03 -3.00
N GLY A 174 -9.60 1.99 -4.01
CA GLY A 174 -10.95 1.42 -3.91
C GLY A 174 -11.01 -0.10 -3.66
N ILE A 175 -9.92 -0.82 -3.90
CA ILE A 175 -9.77 -2.27 -3.68
C ILE A 175 -8.93 -2.50 -2.43
N SER A 176 -7.73 -1.92 -2.40
CA SER A 176 -6.70 -2.18 -1.42
C SER A 176 -7.04 -1.62 -0.04
N TYR A 177 -7.85 -0.57 0.04
CA TYR A 177 -8.42 -0.04 1.29
C TYR A 177 -9.89 -0.45 1.52
N ASN A 178 -10.40 -1.40 0.73
CA ASN A 178 -11.63 -2.14 1.02
C ASN A 178 -11.31 -3.55 1.54
N LEU A 179 -10.85 -4.43 0.65
CA LEU A 179 -10.83 -5.88 0.86
C LEU A 179 -10.09 -6.30 2.13
N PRO A 180 -8.92 -5.72 2.47
CA PRO A 180 -8.21 -6.06 3.70
C PRO A 180 -8.76 -5.39 4.98
N TYR A 181 -9.57 -4.34 4.85
CA TYR A 181 -9.84 -3.39 5.95
C TYR A 181 -11.31 -3.26 6.35
N CYS A 182 -12.24 -3.88 5.62
CA CYS A 182 -13.65 -3.84 5.97
C CYS A 182 -14.34 -5.19 5.76
N LYS A 183 -15.54 -5.32 6.33
CA LYS A 183 -16.35 -6.54 6.22
C LYS A 183 -17.54 -6.40 5.29
N ASN A 184 -18.21 -5.24 5.33
CA ASN A 184 -19.55 -5.06 4.77
C ASN A 184 -19.66 -3.86 3.81
N VAL A 185 -18.56 -3.21 3.43
CA VAL A 185 -18.64 -2.07 2.50
C VAL A 185 -18.62 -2.62 1.07
N PRO A 186 -19.67 -2.38 0.26
CA PRO A 186 -19.70 -2.84 -1.13
C PRO A 186 -18.56 -2.24 -1.96
N MET A 187 -18.03 -3.02 -2.90
CA MET A 187 -16.94 -2.59 -3.77
C MET A 187 -17.31 -1.33 -4.55
N GLU A 188 -18.54 -1.25 -5.08
CA GLU A 188 -19.03 -0.11 -5.84
C GLU A 188 -19.07 1.17 -5.01
N LYS A 189 -19.31 1.07 -3.70
CA LYS A 189 -19.26 2.24 -2.81
C LYS A 189 -17.81 2.67 -2.62
N THR A 190 -16.91 1.76 -2.29
CA THR A 190 -15.51 2.13 -2.04
C THR A 190 -14.82 2.63 -3.30
N ILE A 191 -15.08 2.03 -4.47
CA ILE A 191 -14.59 2.55 -5.75
C ILE A 191 -15.08 3.98 -5.99
N ARG A 192 -16.35 4.30 -5.72
CA ARG A 192 -16.86 5.69 -5.81
C ARG A 192 -16.21 6.64 -4.83
N ASP A 193 -16.06 6.22 -3.57
CA ASP A 193 -15.45 7.05 -2.55
C ASP A 193 -13.98 7.33 -2.88
N TRP A 194 -13.27 6.39 -3.51
CA TRP A 194 -11.89 6.59 -3.98
C TRP A 194 -11.80 7.35 -5.30
N GLN A 195 -12.78 7.24 -6.20
CA GLN A 195 -12.87 8.15 -7.35
C GLN A 195 -12.98 9.61 -6.90
N TYR A 196 -13.66 9.90 -5.79
CA TYR A 196 -13.65 11.24 -5.18
C TYR A 196 -12.23 11.64 -4.73
N VAL A 197 -11.52 10.74 -4.03
CA VAL A 197 -10.15 11.00 -3.55
C VAL A 197 -9.23 11.31 -4.72
N ASP A 198 -9.23 10.45 -5.74
CA ASP A 198 -8.39 10.60 -6.91
C ASP A 198 -8.82 11.80 -7.77
N ARG A 199 -10.11 12.17 -7.79
CA ARG A 199 -10.59 13.39 -8.44
C ARG A 199 -10.13 14.64 -7.73
N LEU A 200 -10.06 14.61 -6.39
CA LEU A 200 -9.48 15.70 -5.61
C LEU A 200 -8.00 15.84 -5.95
N THR A 201 -7.24 14.75 -5.97
CA THR A 201 -5.83 14.76 -6.41
C THR A 201 -5.70 15.34 -7.82
N GLY A 202 -6.55 14.92 -8.76
CA GLY A 202 -6.57 15.46 -10.12
C GLY A 202 -6.90 16.96 -10.17
N LEU A 203 -7.72 17.47 -9.26
CA LEU A 203 -7.98 18.91 -9.13
C LEU A 203 -6.74 19.67 -8.64
N TYR A 204 -5.99 19.12 -7.68
CA TYR A 204 -4.72 19.70 -7.26
C TYR A 204 -3.70 19.71 -8.41
N GLU A 205 -3.62 18.63 -9.21
CA GLU A 205 -2.77 18.56 -10.41
C GLU A 205 -3.16 19.63 -11.44
N GLU A 206 -4.46 19.80 -11.72
CA GLU A 206 -4.99 20.88 -12.60
C GLU A 206 -4.60 22.28 -12.13
N MET A 207 -4.45 22.45 -10.81
CA MET A 207 -4.04 23.72 -10.16
C MET A 207 -2.52 23.86 -9.99
N GLY A 208 -1.75 22.90 -10.52
CA GLY A 208 -0.29 22.91 -10.56
C GLY A 208 0.38 22.35 -9.30
N ILE A 209 -0.33 21.57 -8.48
CA ILE A 209 0.19 20.92 -7.27
C ILE A 209 0.18 19.41 -7.48
N SER A 210 1.37 18.81 -7.58
CA SER A 210 1.46 17.35 -7.70
C SER A 210 1.39 16.68 -6.33
N ILE A 211 0.48 15.72 -6.20
CA ILE A 211 0.30 14.94 -4.97
C ILE A 211 0.41 13.47 -5.35
N ASN A 212 1.36 12.75 -4.74
CA ASN A 212 1.54 11.32 -5.00
C ASN A 212 0.35 10.51 -4.46
N ARG A 213 -0.08 9.52 -5.25
CA ARG A 213 -1.03 8.49 -4.83
C ARG A 213 -0.36 7.14 -4.76
N GLU A 214 -0.63 6.37 -3.71
CA GLU A 214 -0.01 5.06 -3.52
C GLU A 214 -1.04 3.95 -3.26
N PRO A 215 -1.53 3.25 -4.30
CA PRO A 215 -2.25 1.98 -4.16
C PRO A 215 -1.56 1.03 -3.16
N TYR A 216 -2.33 0.46 -2.22
CA TYR A 216 -1.75 -0.36 -1.15
C TYR A 216 -1.55 -1.82 -1.57
N GLY A 217 -0.39 -2.07 -2.18
CA GLY A 217 -0.02 -3.35 -2.78
C GLY A 217 -0.02 -4.60 -1.89
N PRO A 218 0.41 -4.55 -0.61
CA PRO A 218 0.47 -5.75 0.24
C PRO A 218 -0.89 -6.39 0.54
N LEU A 219 -1.99 -5.63 0.40
CA LEU A 219 -3.34 -6.09 0.71
C LEU A 219 -3.41 -6.69 2.14
N THR A 220 -3.75 -7.97 2.28
CA THR A 220 -3.84 -8.64 3.59
C THR A 220 -2.48 -8.99 4.20
N GLY A 221 -1.38 -8.78 3.47
CA GLY A 221 -0.01 -9.04 3.94
C GLY A 221 0.31 -10.52 4.17
N THR A 222 -0.59 -11.43 3.75
CA THR A 222 -0.53 -12.85 4.10
C THR A 222 -0.55 -13.71 2.83
N LEU A 223 0.64 -14.08 2.35
CA LEU A 223 0.83 -14.97 1.19
C LEU A 223 0.08 -14.52 -0.07
N VAL A 224 -0.02 -13.22 -0.31
CA VAL A 224 -0.65 -12.67 -1.51
C VAL A 224 0.27 -12.93 -2.71
N PRO A 225 -0.13 -13.74 -3.71
CA PRO A 225 0.71 -13.97 -4.89
C PRO A 225 0.98 -12.65 -5.64
N PRO A 226 2.15 -12.47 -6.27
CA PRO A 226 2.49 -11.23 -6.98
C PRO A 226 1.39 -10.77 -7.94
N PHE A 227 0.83 -11.68 -8.74
CA PHE A 227 -0.17 -11.32 -9.74
C PHE A 227 -1.47 -10.72 -9.16
N VAL A 228 -1.85 -11.09 -7.93
CA VAL A 228 -3.04 -10.52 -7.24
C VAL A 228 -2.75 -9.10 -6.79
N SER A 229 -1.57 -8.88 -6.20
CA SER A 229 -1.08 -7.55 -5.80
C SER A 229 -1.03 -6.61 -7.00
N HIS A 230 -0.44 -7.09 -8.10
CA HIS A 230 -0.29 -6.32 -9.34
C HIS A 230 -1.63 -5.99 -9.97
N ALA A 231 -2.55 -6.96 -10.07
CA ALA A 231 -3.87 -6.72 -10.66
C ALA A 231 -4.63 -5.64 -9.88
N ALA A 232 -4.61 -5.67 -8.55
CA ALA A 232 -5.22 -4.63 -7.73
C ALA A 232 -4.53 -3.27 -7.94
N ALA A 233 -3.20 -3.20 -7.88
CA ALA A 233 -2.45 -1.95 -8.01
C ALA A 233 -2.60 -1.31 -9.41
N ILE A 234 -2.58 -2.12 -10.49
CA ILE A 234 -2.76 -1.63 -11.87
C ILE A 234 -4.18 -1.10 -12.07
N ILE A 235 -5.20 -1.80 -11.57
CA ILE A 235 -6.58 -1.33 -11.67
C ILE A 235 -6.74 -0.02 -10.89
N GLU A 236 -6.21 0.09 -9.68
CA GLU A 236 -6.25 1.33 -8.90
C GLU A 236 -5.49 2.47 -9.58
N ALA A 237 -4.35 2.20 -10.22
CA ALA A 237 -3.62 3.20 -10.99
C ALA A 237 -4.43 3.71 -12.20
N LEU A 238 -5.12 2.82 -12.92
CA LEU A 238 -5.99 3.20 -14.05
C LEU A 238 -7.19 4.04 -13.60
N LEU A 239 -7.83 3.66 -12.49
CA LEU A 239 -8.94 4.40 -11.90
C LEU A 239 -8.49 5.80 -11.45
N ALA A 240 -7.33 5.90 -10.81
CA ALA A 240 -6.75 7.16 -10.37
C ALA A 240 -6.37 8.06 -11.56
N ALA A 241 -5.74 7.49 -12.60
CA ALA A 241 -5.35 8.22 -13.80
C ALA A 241 -6.55 8.81 -14.55
N GLU A 242 -7.67 8.08 -14.66
CA GLU A 242 -8.91 8.61 -15.26
C GLU A 242 -9.44 9.83 -14.48
N GLN A 243 -9.25 9.88 -13.16
CA GLN A 243 -9.66 11.03 -12.34
C GLN A 243 -8.67 12.21 -12.41
N GLY A 244 -7.50 12.04 -13.03
CA GLY A 244 -6.53 13.09 -13.31
C GLY A 244 -5.23 13.01 -12.50
N VAL A 245 -5.00 11.94 -11.74
CA VAL A 245 -3.75 11.73 -10.98
C VAL A 245 -2.55 11.59 -11.92
N LYS A 246 -1.41 12.23 -11.59
CA LYS A 246 -0.19 12.23 -12.42
C LYS A 246 1.04 11.62 -11.77
N ASN A 247 1.05 11.41 -10.46
CA ASN A 247 2.15 10.77 -9.74
C ASN A 247 1.63 9.58 -8.93
N ILE A 248 2.02 8.36 -9.30
CA ILE A 248 1.49 7.12 -8.72
C ILE A 248 2.63 6.20 -8.29
N THR A 249 2.67 5.86 -7.01
CA THR A 249 3.55 4.82 -6.48
C THR A 249 2.79 3.50 -6.36
N VAL A 250 3.13 2.50 -7.15
CA VAL A 250 2.51 1.15 -7.06
C VAL A 250 3.30 0.26 -6.09
N GLY A 251 2.57 -0.41 -5.19
CA GLY A 251 3.18 -1.17 -4.10
C GLY A 251 3.20 -2.68 -4.28
N TYR A 252 4.13 -3.33 -3.59
CA TYR A 252 4.19 -4.79 -3.44
C TYR A 252 4.64 -5.17 -2.02
N GLY A 253 4.03 -6.21 -1.45
CA GLY A 253 4.42 -6.77 -0.15
C GLY A 253 5.38 -7.95 -0.32
N GLN A 254 6.52 -7.90 0.38
CA GLN A 254 7.51 -8.99 0.37
C GLN A 254 6.87 -10.36 0.61
N CYS A 255 7.03 -11.29 -0.33
CA CYS A 255 6.68 -12.70 -0.13
C CYS A 255 7.84 -13.49 0.47
N GLY A 256 9.08 -13.14 0.14
CA GLY A 256 10.31 -13.58 0.81
C GLY A 256 11.27 -14.41 -0.05
N ASN A 257 10.82 -14.92 -1.21
CA ASN A 257 11.75 -15.50 -2.18
C ASN A 257 12.41 -14.37 -2.97
N LEU A 258 13.75 -14.29 -2.92
CA LEU A 258 14.51 -13.18 -3.50
C LEU A 258 14.21 -12.96 -5.00
N ILE A 259 14.16 -14.02 -5.80
CA ILE A 259 13.94 -13.93 -7.24
C ILE A 259 12.50 -13.49 -7.53
N GLN A 260 11.52 -14.10 -6.85
CA GLN A 260 10.11 -13.74 -7.02
C GLN A 260 9.83 -12.30 -6.60
N ASP A 261 10.37 -11.83 -5.47
CA ASP A 261 10.10 -10.47 -5.01
C ASP A 261 10.76 -9.41 -5.92
N ILE A 262 11.97 -9.70 -6.44
CA ILE A 262 12.63 -8.82 -7.44
C ILE A 262 11.86 -8.83 -8.76
N ALA A 263 11.41 -10.01 -9.22
CA ALA A 263 10.57 -10.13 -10.40
C ALA A 263 9.26 -9.35 -10.24
N ALA A 264 8.64 -9.44 -9.06
CA ALA A 264 7.40 -8.76 -8.72
C ALA A 264 7.54 -7.24 -8.82
N ILE A 265 8.53 -6.62 -8.17
CA ILE A 265 8.71 -5.17 -8.25
C ILE A 265 8.96 -4.68 -9.68
N ARG A 266 9.84 -5.35 -10.43
CA ARG A 266 10.17 -4.93 -11.81
C ARG A 266 8.97 -5.08 -12.74
N THR A 267 8.25 -6.19 -12.66
CA THR A 267 7.05 -6.41 -13.50
C THR A 267 5.89 -5.53 -13.10
N LEU A 268 5.77 -5.13 -11.83
CA LEU A 268 4.73 -4.22 -11.38
C LEU A 268 4.85 -2.88 -12.11
N GLU A 269 6.05 -2.29 -12.10
CA GLU A 269 6.32 -1.03 -12.80
C GLU A 269 6.09 -1.16 -14.31
N GLU A 270 6.69 -2.18 -14.94
CA GLU A 270 6.56 -2.44 -16.38
C GLU A 270 5.08 -2.57 -16.82
N LEU A 271 4.29 -3.36 -16.08
CA LEU A 271 2.89 -3.59 -16.39
C LEU A 271 2.03 -2.37 -16.09
N THR A 272 2.28 -1.64 -15.01
CA THR A 272 1.54 -0.41 -14.73
C THR A 272 1.75 0.62 -15.85
N ASP A 273 2.99 0.84 -16.29
CA ASP A 273 3.30 1.72 -17.43
C ASP A 273 2.61 1.23 -18.73
N GLU A 274 2.68 -0.08 -19.03
CA GLU A 274 2.03 -0.70 -20.19
C GLU A 274 0.52 -0.42 -20.21
N TYR A 275 -0.17 -0.67 -19.09
CA TYR A 275 -1.62 -0.48 -19.01
C TYR A 275 -2.01 1.00 -19.06
N LEU A 276 -1.28 1.88 -18.37
CA LEU A 276 -1.54 3.33 -18.43
C LEU A 276 -1.43 3.85 -19.87
N GLN A 277 -0.36 3.50 -20.58
CA GLN A 277 -0.15 3.88 -21.98
C GLN A 277 -1.23 3.28 -22.91
N LYS A 278 -1.56 1.99 -22.74
CA LYS A 278 -2.59 1.30 -23.52
C LYS A 278 -3.96 2.01 -23.44
N TYR A 279 -4.28 2.62 -22.30
CA TYR A 279 -5.52 3.35 -22.08
C TYR A 279 -5.39 4.88 -22.21
N GLY A 280 -4.26 5.38 -22.72
CA GLY A 280 -4.09 6.78 -23.13
C GLY A 280 -3.54 7.72 -22.05
N TYR A 281 -3.14 7.22 -20.89
CA TYR A 281 -2.56 8.00 -19.80
C TYR A 281 -1.03 8.07 -19.96
N ASN A 282 -0.57 8.96 -20.84
CA ASN A 282 0.85 9.06 -21.23
C ASN A 282 1.68 10.03 -20.36
N ASP A 283 1.04 10.73 -19.43
CA ASP A 283 1.64 11.77 -18.59
C ASP A 283 1.64 11.42 -17.10
N VAL A 284 1.47 10.13 -16.78
CA VAL A 284 1.55 9.61 -15.41
C VAL A 284 2.96 9.12 -15.14
N ILE A 285 3.55 9.58 -14.04
CA ILE A 285 4.84 9.09 -13.55
C ILE A 285 4.57 7.98 -12.53
N VAL A 286 5.04 6.78 -12.85
CA VAL A 286 4.97 5.62 -11.96
C VAL A 286 6.25 5.49 -11.14
N THR A 287 6.14 5.17 -9.86
CA THR A 287 7.24 4.76 -8.99
C THR A 287 6.86 3.49 -8.22
N THR A 288 7.82 2.82 -7.58
CA THR A 288 7.57 1.55 -6.88
C THR A 288 7.85 1.64 -5.38
N VAL A 289 7.05 0.92 -4.60
CA VAL A 289 7.29 0.72 -3.17
C VAL A 289 7.28 -0.75 -2.80
N LEU A 290 8.33 -1.19 -2.10
CA LEU A 290 8.35 -2.50 -1.45
C LEU A 290 8.01 -2.35 0.02
N HIS A 291 7.01 -3.08 0.51
CA HIS A 291 6.81 -3.23 1.94
C HIS A 291 7.62 -4.42 2.42
N GLN A 292 8.50 -4.18 3.41
CA GLN A 292 9.10 -5.28 4.15
C GLN A 292 8.00 -6.18 4.74
N TRP A 293 8.35 -7.45 4.99
CA TRP A 293 7.45 -8.52 5.41
C TRP A 293 6.23 -8.03 6.19
N MET A 294 5.02 -8.34 5.70
CA MET A 294 3.78 -7.83 6.29
C MET A 294 3.05 -8.87 7.15
N GLY A 295 3.54 -10.12 7.18
CA GLY A 295 3.02 -11.18 8.04
C GLY A 295 3.61 -11.17 9.45
N GLY A 296 3.43 -12.26 10.18
CA GLY A 296 3.91 -12.39 11.55
C GLY A 296 5.43 -12.31 11.67
N PHE A 297 5.93 -11.56 12.65
CA PHE A 297 7.34 -11.40 12.97
C PHE A 297 7.81 -12.34 14.09
N PRO A 298 9.11 -12.68 14.14
CA PRO A 298 9.70 -13.26 15.34
C PRO A 298 9.70 -12.23 16.49
N ALA A 299 9.42 -12.68 17.71
CA ALA A 299 9.43 -11.81 18.90
C ALA A 299 10.85 -11.43 19.38
N ASP A 300 11.85 -12.20 18.97
CA ASP A 300 13.26 -11.89 19.22
C ASP A 300 13.72 -10.76 18.28
N GLU A 301 14.19 -9.65 18.84
CA GLU A 301 14.54 -8.46 18.07
C GLU A 301 15.68 -8.70 17.07
N ALA A 302 16.68 -9.51 17.43
CA ALA A 302 17.79 -9.82 16.53
C ALA A 302 17.31 -10.62 15.31
N LYS A 303 16.38 -11.57 15.53
CA LYS A 303 15.69 -12.27 14.43
C LYS A 303 14.81 -11.32 13.61
N ALA A 304 14.13 -10.36 14.24
CA ALA A 304 13.33 -9.36 13.54
C ALA A 304 14.19 -8.49 12.61
N PHE A 305 15.40 -8.09 13.04
CA PHE A 305 16.38 -7.42 12.17
C PHE A 305 16.83 -8.27 10.99
N GLY A 306 16.88 -9.60 11.13
CA GLY A 306 17.11 -10.51 10.00
C GLY A 306 16.02 -10.40 8.93
N VAL A 307 14.75 -10.31 9.35
CA VAL A 307 13.60 -10.12 8.45
C VAL A 307 13.65 -8.74 7.78
N ILE A 308 13.90 -7.68 8.56
CA ILE A 308 14.06 -6.29 8.06
C ILE A 308 15.19 -6.21 7.02
N SER A 309 16.34 -6.82 7.32
CA SER A 309 17.51 -6.80 6.45
C SER A 309 17.27 -7.53 5.12
N LEU A 310 16.55 -8.66 5.15
CA LEU A 310 16.17 -9.37 3.93
C LEU A 310 15.24 -8.51 3.05
N GLY A 311 14.21 -7.90 3.63
CA GLY A 311 13.32 -7.00 2.88
C GLY A 311 14.06 -5.78 2.31
N SER A 312 15.01 -5.24 3.06
CA SER A 312 15.89 -4.15 2.61
C SER A 312 16.79 -4.57 1.44
N THR A 313 17.32 -5.80 1.50
CA THR A 313 18.15 -6.37 0.44
C THR A 313 17.35 -6.53 -0.86
N ILE A 314 16.14 -7.07 -0.75
CA ILE A 314 15.22 -7.24 -1.88
C ILE A 314 14.87 -5.88 -2.49
N ALA A 315 14.47 -4.88 -1.68
CA ALA A 315 14.14 -3.55 -2.17
C ALA A 315 15.28 -2.91 -2.96
N ALA A 316 16.50 -2.96 -2.42
CA ALA A 316 17.68 -2.36 -3.05
C ALA A 316 18.09 -3.07 -4.36
N LEU A 317 18.02 -4.41 -4.39
CA LEU A 317 18.35 -5.20 -5.57
C LEU A 317 17.26 -5.17 -6.66
N ALA A 318 16.00 -4.99 -6.25
CA ALA A 318 14.88 -4.76 -7.13
C ALA A 318 14.88 -3.35 -7.76
N LYS A 319 15.62 -2.40 -7.17
CA LYS A 319 15.55 -0.97 -7.47
C LYS A 319 14.17 -0.37 -7.19
N ALA A 320 13.54 -0.81 -6.10
CA ALA A 320 12.32 -0.17 -5.61
C ALA A 320 12.60 1.31 -5.32
N THR A 321 11.73 2.23 -5.75
CA THR A 321 11.90 3.66 -5.49
C THR A 321 11.85 3.96 -3.99
N LYS A 322 11.04 3.19 -3.24
CA LYS A 322 10.89 3.32 -1.80
C LYS A 322 10.74 1.96 -1.11
N VAL A 323 11.11 1.89 0.16
CA VAL A 323 10.84 0.75 1.04
C VAL A 323 10.11 1.20 2.32
N ILE A 324 9.03 0.49 2.67
CA ILE A 324 8.34 0.70 3.96
C ILE A 324 9.01 -0.16 5.03
N VAL A 325 9.46 0.51 6.07
CA VAL A 325 10.31 -0.04 7.12
C VAL A 325 9.47 -0.65 8.26
N LYS A 326 9.84 -1.87 8.65
CA LYS A 326 9.34 -2.57 9.81
C LYS A 326 10.26 -2.37 11.01
N THR A 327 9.79 -2.77 12.18
CA THR A 327 10.50 -2.55 13.45
C THR A 327 10.76 -3.87 14.18
N PRO A 328 11.77 -3.92 15.07
CA PRO A 328 11.98 -5.09 15.93
C PRO A 328 10.80 -5.37 16.88
N HIS A 329 9.89 -4.41 17.07
CA HIS A 329 8.70 -4.56 17.94
C HIS A 329 7.45 -5.10 17.22
N GLU A 330 7.53 -5.45 15.93
CA GLU A 330 6.36 -5.80 15.10
C GLU A 330 5.52 -6.96 15.68
N ALA A 331 6.15 -7.91 16.37
CA ALA A 331 5.46 -9.04 17.00
C ALA A 331 4.76 -8.68 18.34
N VAL A 332 5.04 -7.52 18.91
CA VAL A 332 4.59 -7.11 20.25
C VAL A 332 3.52 -6.03 20.18
N GLY A 333 3.69 -5.02 19.31
CA GLY A 333 2.74 -3.93 19.18
C GLY A 333 3.30 -2.70 18.46
N ILE A 334 2.68 -1.54 18.67
CA ILE A 334 3.13 -0.27 18.09
C ILE A 334 4.55 0.04 18.62
N PRO A 335 5.51 0.34 17.73
CA PRO A 335 6.90 0.54 18.13
C PRO A 335 7.07 1.83 18.93
N THR A 336 8.06 1.84 19.82
CA THR A 336 8.60 3.10 20.36
C THR A 336 9.34 3.85 19.26
N MET A 337 9.53 5.17 19.40
CA MET A 337 10.32 5.95 18.45
C MET A 337 11.75 5.40 18.28
N ALA A 338 12.35 4.88 19.34
CA ALA A 338 13.70 4.29 19.32
C ALA A 338 13.76 2.98 18.52
N ALA A 339 12.80 2.07 18.72
CA ALA A 339 12.71 0.82 17.94
C ALA A 339 12.44 1.10 16.46
N ASN A 340 11.61 2.09 16.17
CA ASN A 340 11.31 2.51 14.80
C ASN A 340 12.54 3.11 14.12
N ALA A 341 13.27 4.01 14.79
CA ALA A 341 14.55 4.53 14.30
C ALA A 341 15.61 3.43 14.11
N ALA A 342 15.63 2.40 14.97
CA ALA A 342 16.55 1.27 14.79
C ALA A 342 16.24 0.46 13.52
N GLY A 343 14.96 0.22 13.21
CA GLY A 343 14.53 -0.38 11.95
C GLY A 343 14.92 0.46 10.73
N LEU A 344 14.77 1.78 10.81
CA LEU A 344 15.16 2.71 9.76
C LEU A 344 16.67 2.69 9.50
N ARG A 345 17.50 2.83 10.54
CA ARG A 345 18.97 2.78 10.40
C ARG A 345 19.46 1.44 9.86
N CYS A 346 18.87 0.33 10.30
CA CYS A 346 19.16 -1.00 9.74
C CYS A 346 18.85 -1.05 8.24
N THR A 347 17.66 -0.58 7.85
CA THR A 347 17.24 -0.52 6.44
C THR A 347 18.16 0.38 5.62
N LYS A 348 18.45 1.60 6.11
CA LYS A 348 19.33 2.58 5.45
C LYS A 348 20.71 2.01 5.18
N GLN A 349 21.30 1.36 6.19
CA GLN A 349 22.60 0.72 6.07
C GLN A 349 22.61 -0.34 4.98
N VAL A 350 21.63 -1.24 4.95
CA VAL A 350 21.55 -2.31 3.95
C VAL A 350 21.32 -1.75 2.54
N VAL A 351 20.39 -0.81 2.39
CA VAL A 351 20.10 -0.17 1.10
C VAL A 351 21.34 0.55 0.55
N ASN A 352 22.06 1.31 1.38
CA ASN A 352 23.27 2.01 0.97
C ASN A 352 24.40 1.05 0.57
N MET A 353 24.57 -0.07 1.27
CA MET A 353 25.57 -1.10 0.90
C MET A 353 25.29 -1.77 -0.46
N LEU A 354 24.05 -1.73 -0.92
CA LEU A 354 23.58 -2.40 -2.13
C LEU A 354 23.22 -1.42 -3.27
N SER A 355 23.40 -0.11 -3.08
CA SER A 355 22.97 0.93 -4.04
C SER A 355 23.56 0.71 -5.43
N ASP A 356 24.84 0.34 -5.49
CA ASP A 356 25.60 0.17 -6.74
C ASP A 356 25.47 -1.24 -7.34
N GLN A 357 24.78 -2.15 -6.65
CA GLN A 357 24.66 -3.55 -7.07
C GLN A 357 23.44 -3.75 -7.96
N GLN A 358 23.56 -4.68 -8.91
CA GLN A 358 22.48 -5.09 -9.81
C GLN A 358 22.21 -6.58 -9.64
N PHE A 359 20.94 -6.97 -9.61
CA PHE A 359 20.56 -8.38 -9.58
C PHE A 359 20.33 -8.93 -10.99
N GLN A 360 21.09 -9.97 -11.34
CA GLN A 360 20.99 -10.70 -12.61
C GLN A 360 20.95 -12.20 -12.31
N ASN A 361 19.93 -12.88 -12.83
CA ASN A 361 19.74 -14.32 -12.70
C ASN A 361 18.88 -14.83 -13.88
N ASN A 362 19.20 -15.99 -14.45
CA ASN A 362 18.45 -16.54 -15.58
C ASN A 362 17.00 -16.91 -15.23
N GLU A 363 16.74 -17.33 -13.99
CA GLU A 363 15.40 -17.66 -13.49
C GLU A 363 14.54 -16.41 -13.31
N LEU A 364 15.15 -15.23 -13.23
CA LEU A 364 14.42 -13.97 -13.03
C LEU A 364 13.47 -13.70 -14.19
N GLU A 365 13.92 -13.83 -15.44
CA GLU A 365 13.04 -13.57 -16.59
C GLU A 365 11.93 -14.62 -16.71
N VAL A 366 12.19 -15.87 -16.33
CA VAL A 366 11.15 -16.92 -16.27
C VAL A 366 10.06 -16.54 -15.25
N GLU A 367 10.46 -16.13 -14.04
CA GLU A 367 9.51 -15.72 -13.01
C GLU A 367 8.75 -14.43 -13.41
N LYS A 368 9.43 -13.47 -14.04
CA LYS A 368 8.78 -12.26 -14.59
C LYS A 368 7.72 -12.61 -15.64
N ASP A 369 8.02 -13.54 -16.55
CA ASP A 369 7.07 -13.96 -17.58
C ASP A 369 5.83 -14.65 -17.01
N ILE A 370 6.00 -15.47 -15.97
CA ILE A 370 4.88 -16.06 -15.24
C ILE A 370 4.01 -14.97 -14.63
N ILE A 371 4.60 -14.04 -13.87
CA ILE A 371 3.84 -12.94 -13.22
C ILE A 371 3.10 -12.11 -14.28
N ARG A 372 3.74 -11.74 -15.39
CA ARG A 372 3.10 -10.97 -16.48
C ARG A 372 1.88 -11.70 -17.05
N LYS A 373 2.01 -13.00 -17.36
CA LYS A 373 0.92 -13.81 -17.90
C LYS A 373 -0.25 -13.87 -16.92
N GLU A 374 0.02 -14.16 -15.66
CA GLU A 374 -0.99 -14.26 -14.60
C GLU A 374 -1.72 -12.94 -14.37
N THR A 375 -0.99 -11.83 -14.26
CA THR A 375 -1.57 -10.50 -14.06
C THR A 375 -2.47 -10.11 -15.22
N ARG A 376 -2.03 -10.32 -16.47
CA ARG A 376 -2.85 -10.02 -17.66
C ARG A 376 -4.14 -10.83 -17.66
N CYS A 377 -4.10 -12.12 -17.31
CA CYS A 377 -5.30 -12.94 -17.20
C CYS A 377 -6.36 -12.32 -16.28
N ILE A 378 -5.97 -11.73 -15.14
CA ILE A 378 -6.91 -11.10 -14.22
C ILE A 378 -7.39 -9.75 -14.74
N VAL A 379 -6.47 -8.86 -15.09
CA VAL A 379 -6.82 -7.48 -15.49
C VAL A 379 -7.68 -7.48 -16.75
N ASP A 380 -7.30 -8.25 -17.77
CA ASP A 380 -8.08 -8.37 -19.01
C ASP A 380 -9.45 -9.01 -18.77
N LYS A 381 -9.55 -9.99 -17.85
CA LYS A 381 -10.85 -10.58 -17.48
C LYS A 381 -11.74 -9.59 -16.75
N CYS A 382 -11.19 -8.72 -15.91
CA CYS A 382 -11.95 -7.62 -15.30
C CYS A 382 -12.48 -6.66 -16.38
N PHE A 383 -11.67 -6.29 -17.39
CA PHE A 383 -12.17 -5.50 -18.52
C PHE A 383 -13.30 -6.19 -19.28
N GLU A 384 -13.18 -7.51 -19.54
CA GLU A 384 -14.23 -8.29 -20.19
C GLU A 384 -15.53 -8.27 -19.38
N LEU A 385 -15.46 -8.56 -18.07
CA LEU A 385 -16.62 -8.55 -17.17
C LEU A 385 -17.26 -7.16 -17.04
N GLY A 386 -16.46 -6.10 -17.20
CA GLY A 386 -16.91 -4.71 -17.19
C GLY A 386 -17.37 -4.19 -18.55
N GLU A 387 -17.39 -5.03 -19.60
CA GLU A 387 -17.70 -4.61 -20.98
C GLU A 387 -16.86 -3.39 -21.42
N GLY A 388 -15.58 -3.38 -21.01
CA GLY A 388 -14.63 -2.30 -21.26
C GLY A 388 -14.51 -1.26 -20.12
N ASP A 389 -15.44 -1.22 -19.17
CA ASP A 389 -15.36 -0.33 -18.01
C ASP A 389 -14.69 -1.04 -16.82
N ILE A 390 -13.46 -0.64 -16.48
CA ILE A 390 -12.70 -1.30 -15.41
C ILE A 390 -13.27 -1.07 -14.01
N ALA A 391 -14.01 0.02 -13.75
CA ALA A 391 -14.63 0.27 -12.45
C ALA A 391 -15.77 -0.74 -12.20
N VAL A 392 -16.60 -0.97 -13.22
CA VAL A 392 -17.63 -2.01 -13.21
C VAL A 392 -16.98 -3.40 -13.16
N GLY A 393 -15.97 -3.59 -14.02
CA GLY A 393 -15.27 -4.85 -14.22
C GLY A 393 -14.62 -5.39 -12.96
N VAL A 394 -14.00 -4.53 -12.16
CA VAL A 394 -13.36 -4.98 -10.91
C VAL A 394 -14.38 -5.38 -9.84
N CYS A 395 -15.53 -4.69 -9.74
CA CYS A 395 -16.57 -5.08 -8.80
C CYS A 395 -17.10 -6.49 -9.13
N ARG A 396 -17.46 -6.71 -10.41
CA ARG A 396 -17.88 -8.02 -10.91
C ARG A 396 -16.77 -9.07 -10.80
N GLY A 397 -15.52 -8.69 -11.06
CA GLY A 397 -14.36 -9.57 -10.99
C GLY A 397 -14.06 -10.06 -9.58
N VAL A 398 -14.22 -9.21 -8.57
CA VAL A 398 -14.08 -9.60 -7.16
C VAL A 398 -15.19 -10.56 -6.74
N GLU A 399 -16.45 -10.24 -7.06
CA GLU A 399 -17.60 -11.11 -6.75
C GLU A 399 -17.51 -12.48 -7.44
N ALA A 400 -17.01 -12.51 -8.68
CA ALA A 400 -16.82 -13.73 -9.45
C ALA A 400 -15.60 -14.56 -8.98
N GLY A 401 -14.70 -13.99 -8.17
CA GLY A 401 -13.44 -14.62 -7.76
C GLY A 401 -12.35 -14.61 -8.84
N VAL A 402 -12.45 -13.70 -9.81
CA VAL A 402 -11.40 -13.43 -10.81
C VAL A 402 -10.24 -12.67 -10.17
N LEU A 403 -10.55 -11.68 -9.33
CA LEU A 403 -9.61 -11.04 -8.41
C LEU A 403 -9.98 -11.45 -6.99
N ASP A 404 -9.24 -12.39 -6.42
CA ASP A 404 -9.51 -12.97 -5.10
C ASP A 404 -8.31 -12.76 -4.17
N VAL A 405 -8.51 -12.02 -3.10
CA VAL A 405 -7.46 -11.64 -2.15
C VAL A 405 -7.42 -12.63 -0.98
N PRO A 406 -6.30 -13.34 -0.77
CA PRO A 406 -6.19 -14.31 0.32
C PRO A 406 -6.51 -13.69 1.68
N PHE A 407 -7.40 -14.35 2.43
CA PHE A 407 -7.75 -14.00 3.81
C PHE A 407 -8.38 -12.60 3.98
N ALA A 408 -8.92 -12.00 2.92
CA ALA A 408 -9.63 -10.73 3.03
C ALA A 408 -10.90 -10.86 3.89
N PRO A 409 -11.13 -9.97 4.87
CA PRO A 409 -12.34 -9.98 5.69
C PRO A 409 -13.61 -9.53 4.95
N CYS A 410 -13.48 -8.86 3.80
CA CYS A 410 -14.62 -8.31 3.06
C CYS A 410 -15.50 -9.42 2.47
N ARG A 411 -16.81 -9.31 2.67
CA ARG A 411 -17.80 -10.28 2.16
C ARG A 411 -17.92 -10.33 0.64
N ALA A 412 -17.51 -9.26 -0.05
CA ALA A 412 -17.47 -9.25 -1.51
C ALA A 412 -16.35 -10.15 -2.06
N ASN A 413 -15.29 -10.39 -1.28
CA ASN A 413 -14.20 -11.26 -1.68
C ASN A 413 -14.66 -12.73 -1.72
N ALA A 414 -14.50 -13.39 -2.86
CA ALA A 414 -14.95 -14.78 -3.04
C ALA A 414 -14.29 -15.76 -2.04
N GLY A 415 -13.00 -15.59 -1.73
CA GLY A 415 -12.29 -16.39 -0.72
C GLY A 415 -12.12 -17.86 -1.13
N LEU A 416 -12.04 -18.12 -2.43
CA LEU A 416 -11.91 -19.46 -3.02
C LEU A 416 -10.44 -19.81 -3.32
N MET A 417 -9.67 -18.82 -3.77
CA MET A 417 -8.26 -18.98 -4.07
C MET A 417 -7.45 -19.15 -2.78
N LEU A 418 -6.59 -20.17 -2.74
CA LEU A 418 -5.71 -20.40 -1.60
C LEU A 418 -4.25 -20.38 -2.07
N PRO A 419 -3.39 -19.56 -1.45
CA PRO A 419 -1.97 -19.56 -1.73
C PRO A 419 -1.22 -20.56 -0.83
N ALA A 420 -0.07 -21.04 -1.29
CA ALA A 420 0.93 -21.74 -0.49
C ALA A 420 2.32 -21.48 -1.06
N ARG A 421 3.37 -21.70 -0.28
CA ARG A 421 4.74 -21.63 -0.80
C ARG A 421 5.11 -22.89 -1.58
N ASP A 422 5.89 -22.74 -2.64
CA ASP A 422 6.58 -23.85 -3.29
C ASP A 422 7.82 -24.30 -2.50
N HIS A 423 8.58 -25.23 -3.06
CA HIS A 423 9.77 -25.77 -2.42
C HIS A 423 10.83 -24.70 -2.11
N ASN A 424 10.94 -23.66 -2.94
CA ASN A 424 11.94 -22.60 -2.81
C ASN A 424 11.39 -21.38 -2.06
N GLY A 425 10.17 -21.48 -1.54
CA GLY A 425 9.54 -20.43 -0.74
C GLY A 425 8.84 -19.34 -1.54
N ALA A 426 8.78 -19.46 -2.87
CA ALA A 426 7.97 -18.55 -3.68
C ALA A 426 6.49 -18.86 -3.49
N VAL A 427 5.65 -17.83 -3.44
CA VAL A 427 4.20 -17.98 -3.26
C VAL A 427 3.59 -18.44 -4.57
N ARG A 428 2.80 -19.51 -4.51
CA ARG A 428 2.07 -20.16 -5.60
C ARG A 428 0.61 -20.38 -5.22
N VAL A 429 -0.17 -20.84 -6.18
CA VAL A 429 -1.59 -21.11 -6.00
C VAL A 429 -1.82 -22.59 -5.67
N LEU A 430 -2.27 -22.85 -4.45
CA LEU A 430 -2.66 -24.18 -3.97
C LEU A 430 -4.05 -24.58 -4.50
N ASN A 431 -5.00 -23.64 -4.42
CA ASN A 431 -6.35 -23.80 -4.95
C ASN A 431 -6.64 -22.62 -5.89
N MET A 432 -6.98 -22.93 -7.14
CA MET A 432 -7.22 -21.93 -8.19
C MET A 432 -8.50 -21.12 -7.97
N GLY A 433 -9.49 -21.65 -7.26
CA GLY A 433 -10.82 -21.03 -7.21
C GLY A 433 -11.32 -20.71 -8.63
N ASN A 434 -11.68 -19.44 -8.85
CA ASN A 434 -12.16 -18.94 -10.14
C ASN A 434 -11.13 -18.08 -10.89
N LEU A 435 -9.84 -18.20 -10.56
CA LEU A 435 -8.79 -17.50 -11.30
C LEU A 435 -8.88 -17.84 -12.81
N PRO A 436 -8.84 -16.84 -13.71
CA PRO A 436 -9.07 -17.01 -15.15
C PRO A 436 -7.82 -17.57 -15.87
N PHE A 437 -7.19 -18.58 -15.30
CA PHE A 437 -5.95 -19.16 -15.82
C PHE A 437 -6.20 -20.29 -16.82
N GLY A 438 -5.42 -20.27 -17.91
CA GLY A 438 -5.30 -21.38 -18.84
C GLY A 438 -4.58 -22.58 -18.21
N GLN A 439 -4.57 -23.71 -18.93
CA GLN A 439 -4.02 -24.96 -18.40
C GLN A 439 -2.51 -24.87 -18.12
N GLU A 440 -1.74 -24.16 -18.94
CA GLU A 440 -0.29 -23.95 -18.74
C GLU A 440 0.05 -23.37 -17.36
N LEU A 441 -0.64 -22.28 -16.96
CA LEU A 441 -0.42 -21.64 -15.66
C LEU A 441 -0.90 -22.54 -14.51
N LYS A 442 -2.01 -23.25 -14.70
CA LYS A 442 -2.53 -24.19 -13.70
C LYS A 442 -1.55 -25.32 -13.43
N ASP A 443 -0.98 -25.89 -14.49
CA ASP A 443 0.01 -26.96 -14.40
C ASP A 443 1.31 -26.46 -13.76
N PHE A 444 1.77 -25.25 -14.09
CA PHE A 444 2.93 -24.63 -13.47
C PHE A 444 2.79 -24.54 -11.94
N HIS A 445 1.70 -23.97 -11.43
CA HIS A 445 1.48 -23.86 -9.97
C HIS A 445 1.37 -25.23 -9.31
N LYS A 446 0.64 -26.15 -9.94
CA LYS A 446 0.48 -27.52 -9.45
C LYS A 446 1.84 -28.21 -9.33
N GLU A 447 2.67 -28.14 -10.37
CA GLU A 447 4.00 -28.76 -10.38
C GLU A 447 4.88 -28.20 -9.25
N LYS A 448 4.91 -26.87 -9.07
CA LYS A 448 5.70 -26.22 -8.01
C LYS A 448 5.27 -26.62 -6.59
N ILE A 449 3.97 -26.78 -6.37
CA ILE A 449 3.43 -27.26 -5.10
C ILE A 449 3.72 -28.76 -4.90
N GLU A 450 3.61 -29.57 -5.93
CA GLU A 450 3.92 -31.01 -5.87
C GLU A 450 5.42 -31.27 -5.65
N GLU A 451 6.31 -30.45 -6.19
CA GLU A 451 7.76 -30.47 -5.88
C GLU A 451 8.00 -30.33 -4.37
N ARG A 452 7.29 -29.40 -3.71
CA ARG A 452 7.35 -29.24 -2.25
C ARG A 452 6.84 -30.48 -1.54
N ALA A 453 5.68 -31.00 -1.94
CA ALA A 453 5.06 -32.17 -1.34
C ALA A 453 5.98 -33.40 -1.39
N ARG A 454 6.59 -33.67 -2.56
CA ARG A 454 7.57 -34.75 -2.74
C ARG A 454 8.77 -34.59 -1.80
N ALA A 455 9.31 -33.38 -1.69
CA ALA A 455 10.45 -33.12 -0.82
C ALA A 455 10.12 -33.25 0.67
N GLU A 456 8.92 -32.84 1.09
CA GLU A 456 8.47 -32.91 2.48
C GLU A 456 7.88 -34.27 2.86
N LYS A 457 7.69 -35.17 1.89
CA LYS A 457 7.08 -36.50 2.07
C LYS A 457 5.72 -36.41 2.76
N ARG A 458 4.91 -35.44 2.34
CA ARG A 458 3.51 -35.27 2.76
C ARG A 458 2.65 -34.84 1.59
N ASP A 459 1.35 -35.07 1.71
CA ASP A 459 0.38 -34.65 0.69
C ASP A 459 0.22 -33.12 0.67
N VAL A 460 -0.08 -32.61 -0.52
CA VAL A 460 -0.52 -31.23 -0.74
C VAL A 460 -1.80 -30.99 0.05
N SER A 461 -1.79 -30.03 0.98
CA SER A 461 -2.91 -29.82 1.89
C SER A 461 -2.96 -28.40 2.44
N PHE A 462 -4.13 -28.01 2.95
CA PHE A 462 -4.31 -26.72 3.63
C PHE A 462 -3.37 -26.55 4.85
N GLN A 463 -2.88 -27.64 5.44
CA GLN A 463 -1.88 -27.57 6.51
C GLN A 463 -0.59 -26.88 6.05
N MET A 464 -0.20 -27.00 4.78
CA MET A 464 0.96 -26.26 4.24
C MET A 464 0.76 -24.75 4.35
N VAL A 465 -0.46 -24.26 4.10
CA VAL A 465 -0.83 -22.85 4.21
C VAL A 465 -0.71 -22.37 5.64
N ILE A 466 -1.27 -23.14 6.59
CA ILE A 466 -1.19 -22.84 8.02
C ILE A 466 0.27 -22.76 8.46
N ASP A 467 1.09 -23.75 8.07
CA ASP A 467 2.50 -23.78 8.43
C ASP A 467 3.26 -22.57 7.87
N ASP A 468 2.97 -22.16 6.63
CA ASP A 468 3.59 -21.00 5.98
C ASP A 468 3.21 -19.67 6.64
N VAL A 469 1.97 -19.53 7.10
CA VAL A 469 1.49 -18.33 7.83
C VAL A 469 2.31 -18.12 9.12
N TYR A 470 2.68 -19.19 9.81
CA TYR A 470 3.44 -19.11 11.06
C TYR A 470 4.97 -19.20 10.88
N ALA A 471 5.47 -19.49 9.68
CA ALA A 471 6.86 -19.88 9.46
C ALA A 471 7.86 -18.80 9.92
N ILE A 472 7.63 -17.53 9.53
CA ILE A 472 8.60 -16.44 9.83
C ILE A 472 8.67 -16.15 11.32
N GLY A 473 7.53 -16.16 12.02
CA GLY A 473 7.50 -16.06 13.49
C GLY A 473 8.28 -17.19 14.18
N LYS A 474 8.36 -18.36 13.53
CA LYS A 474 9.18 -19.52 13.95
C LYS A 474 10.60 -19.52 13.36
N GLY A 475 11.01 -18.45 12.67
CA GLY A 475 12.37 -18.22 12.18
C GLY A 475 12.70 -18.87 10.82
N ARG A 476 11.71 -19.22 9.99
CA ARG A 476 11.92 -19.81 8.66
C ARG A 476 10.97 -19.20 7.63
N LEU A 477 11.33 -19.22 6.34
CA LEU A 477 10.43 -18.75 5.29
C LEU A 477 9.33 -19.75 4.96
N VAL A 478 9.68 -21.04 4.84
CA VAL A 478 8.77 -22.12 4.46
C VAL A 478 8.37 -22.91 5.70
N GLY A 479 7.07 -23.15 5.87
CA GLY A 479 6.54 -23.94 6.98
C GLY A 479 6.69 -25.43 6.73
N ARG A 480 7.84 -26.02 7.07
CA ARG A 480 8.04 -27.47 6.89
C ARG A 480 7.68 -28.28 8.15
N PRO A 481 7.25 -29.55 8.01
CA PRO A 481 6.75 -30.37 9.14
C PRO A 481 7.77 -30.66 10.24
N ARG A 482 9.06 -30.58 9.93
CA ARG A 482 10.16 -30.91 10.85
C ARG A 482 11.16 -29.77 10.80
N TYR A 483 11.00 -28.81 11.70
CA TYR A 483 12.03 -27.83 12.05
C TYR A 483 12.16 -27.73 13.56
#